data_AF-A0A2N9MEE2-F1
#
_entry.id   AF-A0A2N9MEE2-F1
#
_cell.length_a   1.000
_cell.length_b   1.000
_cell.length_c   1.000
_cell.angle_alpha   90.00
_cell.angle_beta   90.00
_cell.angle_gamma   90.00
#
_symmetry.space_group_name_H-M   'P 1'
#
loop_
_entity.id
_entity.type
_entity.pdbx_description
1 polymer ?
#
loop_
_entity_poly.entity_id
_entity_poly.type
_entity_poly.pdbx_seq_one_letter_code
_entity_poly.pdbx_strand_id
1 'polypeptide(L)'
;MMPREYIEQRNGGYYLAGTRVSLDSIVYSLKSGDSPETIRQNFQSLTLEQVYGAIAFYWAHQDEVDANIREGEEEIERLIPPLSQSRPELYARLQRAREELAKRS
;
A
#
# COMPACT_ATOMS: atom_id res chain seq x y z
N MET A 1 6.21 17.60 26.36
CA MET A 1 5.43 17.10 25.21
C MET A 1 6.12 15.83 24.74
N MET A 2 5.40 14.71 24.65
CA MET A 2 5.98 13.48 24.09
C MET A 2 6.00 13.61 22.56
N PRO A 3 7.08 13.19 21.88
CA PRO A 3 7.10 13.19 20.42
C PRO A 3 5.93 12.33 19.90
N ARG A 4 5.23 12.82 18.87
CA ARG A 4 4.20 12.02 18.20
C ARG A 4 4.91 10.94 17.40
N GLU A 5 4.61 9.69 17.72
CA GLU A 5 4.93 8.56 16.84
C GLU A 5 3.90 8.54 15.72
N TYR A 6 4.35 8.72 14.48
CA TYR A 6 3.49 8.68 13.29
C TYR A 6 3.27 7.26 12.79
N ILE A 7 4.17 6.34 13.15
CA ILE A 7 4.19 4.97 12.67
C ILE A 7 4.16 4.01 13.86
N GLU A 8 3.36 2.96 13.75
CA GLU A 8 3.29 1.86 14.70
C GLU A 8 3.45 0.53 13.97
N GLN A 9 4.08 -0.45 14.61
CA GLN A 9 4.17 -1.81 14.07
C GLN A 9 3.06 -2.69 14.63
N ARG A 10 2.39 -3.44 13.75
CA ARG A 10 1.31 -4.38 14.12
C ARG A 10 1.40 -5.62 13.24
N ASN A 11 1.38 -6.80 13.85
CA ASN A 11 1.40 -8.09 13.13
C ASN A 11 2.51 -8.18 12.06
N GLY A 12 3.69 -7.60 12.33
CA GLY A 12 4.82 -7.61 11.40
C GLY A 12 4.79 -6.56 10.29
N GLY A 13 3.81 -5.67 10.23
CA GLY A 13 3.75 -4.57 9.27
C GLY A 13 3.70 -3.18 9.91
N TYR A 14 4.02 -2.14 9.14
CA TYR A 14 4.02 -0.74 9.57
C TYR A 14 2.69 -0.06 9.22
N TYR A 15 2.14 0.70 10.16
CA TYR A 15 0.87 1.41 10.03
C TYR A 15 0.99 2.83 10.50
N LEU A 16 0.17 3.72 9.94
CA LEU A 16 0.06 5.08 10.44
C LEU A 16 -0.69 5.06 11.77
N ALA A 17 -0.06 5.64 12.79
CA ALA A 17 -0.49 5.58 14.18
C ALA A 17 -1.95 5.99 14.35
N GLY A 18 -2.74 5.11 14.97
CA GLY A 18 -4.16 5.33 15.24
C GLY A 18 -5.07 5.11 14.02
N THR A 19 -4.55 4.55 12.93
CA THR A 19 -5.32 4.29 11.71
C THR A 19 -5.17 2.84 11.26
N ARG A 20 -5.87 2.46 10.17
CA ARG A 20 -5.70 1.17 9.49
C ARG A 20 -4.91 1.31 8.18
N VAL A 21 -4.38 2.50 7.89
CA VAL A 21 -3.62 2.74 6.66
C VAL A 21 -2.21 2.21 6.87
N SER A 22 -1.75 1.30 5.99
CA SER A 22 -0.38 0.79 6.02
C SER A 22 0.59 1.86 5.53
N LEU A 23 1.83 1.81 6.03
CA LEU A 23 2.91 2.64 5.51
C LEU A 23 3.19 2.31 4.04
N ASP A 24 3.10 1.04 3.66
CA ASP A 24 3.31 0.55 2.29
C ASP A 24 2.45 1.32 1.29
N SER A 25 1.18 1.57 1.64
CA SER A 25 0.25 2.32 0.80
C SER A 25 0.73 3.75 0.52
N ILE A 26 1.34 4.40 1.51
CA ILE A 26 1.94 5.73 1.38
C ILE A 26 3.21 5.66 0.52
N VAL A 27 4.03 4.63 0.73
CA VAL A 27 5.26 4.40 -0.04
C VAL A 27 4.96 4.17 -1.52
N TYR A 28 3.95 3.35 -1.87
CA TYR A 28 3.55 3.15 -3.27
C TYR A 28 3.05 4.44 -3.91
N SER A 29 2.22 5.23 -3.24
CA SER A 29 1.77 6.52 -3.78
C SER A 29 2.93 7.49 -3.99
N LEU A 30 3.87 7.57 -3.04
CA LEU A 30 5.05 8.42 -3.17
C LEU A 30 5.94 7.97 -4.35
N LYS A 31 6.18 6.67 -4.49
CA LYS A 31 6.91 6.08 -5.63
C LYS A 31 6.19 6.29 -6.97
N SER A 32 4.87 6.45 -6.95
CA SER A 32 4.06 6.78 -8.12
C SER A 32 4.08 8.27 -8.48
N GLY A 33 4.74 9.10 -7.66
CA GLY A 33 4.89 10.54 -7.89
C GLY A 33 3.78 11.39 -7.29
N ASP A 34 2.91 10.83 -6.45
CA ASP A 34 1.88 11.61 -5.76
C ASP A 34 2.52 12.60 -4.77
N SER A 35 1.99 13.83 -4.74
CA SER A 35 2.37 14.80 -3.71
C SER A 35 1.75 14.41 -2.35
N PRO A 36 2.31 14.86 -1.21
CA PRO A 36 1.72 14.62 0.12
C PRO A 36 0.25 15.04 0.22
N GLU A 37 -0.15 16.12 -0.46
CA GLU A 37 -1.53 16.58 -0.52
C GLU A 37 -2.43 15.62 -1.29
N THR A 38 -1.97 15.12 -2.44
CA THR A 38 -2.67 14.09 -3.21
C THR A 38 -2.81 12.79 -2.41
N ILE A 39 -1.73 12.36 -1.74
CA ILE A 39 -1.76 11.20 -0.84
C ILE A 39 -2.82 11.39 0.24
N ARG A 40 -2.84 12.55 0.90
CA ARG A 40 -3.86 12.85 1.93
C ARG A 40 -5.28 12.81 1.35
N GLN A 41 -5.48 13.30 0.13
CA GLN A 41 -6.80 13.24 -0.54
C GLN A 41 -7.24 11.80 -0.81
N ASN A 42 -6.30 10.92 -1.18
CA ASN A 42 -6.56 9.50 -1.40
C ASN A 42 -6.86 8.76 -0.08
N PHE A 43 -6.27 9.20 1.04
CA PHE A 43 -6.46 8.61 2.36
C PHE A 43 -7.13 9.60 3.33
N GLN A 44 -8.44 9.81 3.17
CA GLN A 44 -9.18 10.84 3.90
C GLN A 44 -9.12 10.72 5.44
N SER A 45 -8.87 9.51 5.97
CA SER A 45 -8.67 9.26 7.40
C SER A 45 -7.37 9.83 7.96
N LEU A 46 -6.44 10.27 7.10
CA LEU A 46 -5.17 10.86 7.50
C LEU A 46 -5.24 12.38 7.55
N THR A 47 -4.52 12.96 8.49
CA THR A 47 -4.14 14.37 8.44
C THR A 47 -2.92 14.55 7.54
N LEU A 48 -2.73 15.76 7.02
CA LEU A 48 -1.54 16.08 6.23
C LEU A 48 -0.25 15.92 7.06
N GLU A 49 -0.31 16.25 8.37
CA GLU A 49 0.77 16.02 9.32
C GLU A 49 1.17 14.54 9.40
N GLN A 50 0.21 13.61 9.49
CA GLN A 50 0.49 12.18 9.50
C GLN A 50 1.13 11.70 8.19
N VAL A 51 0.72 12.24 7.04
CA VAL A 51 1.33 11.91 5.75
C VAL A 51 2.79 12.35 5.71
N TYR A 52 3.08 13.60 6.08
CA TYR A 52 4.46 14.08 6.14
C TYR A 52 5.31 13.31 7.17
N GLY A 53 4.73 12.98 8.32
CA GLY A 53 5.39 12.13 9.33
C GLY A 53 5.72 10.73 8.83
N ALA A 54 4.80 10.11 8.07
CA ALA A 54 5.03 8.81 7.45
C ALA A 54 6.13 8.85 6.37
N ILE A 55 6.14 9.89 5.54
CA ILE A 55 7.17 10.09 4.51
C ILE A 55 8.55 10.29 5.16
N ALA A 56 8.62 11.11 6.22
CA ALA A 56 9.86 11.33 6.96
C ALA A 56 10.38 10.04 7.60
N PHE A 57 9.49 9.23 8.19
CA PHE A 57 9.85 7.92 8.72
C PHE A 57 10.38 6.99 7.63
N TYR A 58 9.69 6.89 6.48
CA TYR A 58 10.14 6.07 5.36
C TYR A 58 11.54 6.47 4.88
N TRP A 59 11.83 7.75 4.71
CA TRP A 59 13.17 8.18 4.30
C TRP A 59 14.26 7.87 5.33
N ALA A 60 13.93 7.88 6.63
CA ALA A 60 14.87 7.50 7.68
C ALA A 60 15.09 5.98 7.78
N HIS A 61 14.14 5.17 7.32
CA HIS A 61 14.11 3.71 7.47
C HIS A 61 13.92 2.96 6.15
N GLN A 62 14.40 3.53 5.04
CA GLN A 62 14.02 3.09 3.70
C GLN A 62 14.32 1.61 3.45
N ASP A 63 15.53 1.16 3.79
CA ASP A 63 15.96 -0.23 3.58
C ASP A 63 15.13 -1.24 4.38
N GLU A 64 14.81 -0.88 5.63
CA GLU A 64 14.01 -1.70 6.55
C GLU A 64 12.57 -1.82 6.06
N VAL A 65 11.95 -0.70 5.69
CA VAL A 65 10.57 -0.66 5.21
C VAL A 65 10.46 -1.36 3.86
N ASP A 66 11.38 -1.11 2.92
CA ASP A 66 11.35 -1.77 1.61
C ASP A 66 11.57 -3.29 1.74
N ALA A 67 12.37 -3.75 2.71
CA ALA A 67 12.51 -5.18 3.00
C ALA A 67 11.21 -5.79 3.54
N ASN A 68 10.57 -5.12 4.51
CA ASN A 68 9.31 -5.58 5.08
C ASN A 68 8.18 -5.67 4.03
N ILE A 69 8.11 -4.68 3.13
CA ILE A 69 7.15 -4.68 2.00
C ILE A 69 7.38 -5.92 1.11
N ARG A 70 8.64 -6.16 0.69
CA ARG A 70 8.97 -7.32 -0.15
C ARG A 70 8.64 -8.65 0.52
N GLU A 71 8.99 -8.81 1.79
CA GLU A 71 8.68 -10.01 2.56
C GLU A 71 7.16 -10.25 2.63
N GLY A 72 6.37 -9.20 2.83
CA GLY A 72 4.91 -9.28 2.81
C GLY A 72 4.35 -9.67 1.44
N GLU A 73 4.89 -9.14 0.34
CA GLU A 73 4.51 -9.52 -1.03
C GLU A 73 4.81 -11.00 -1.30
N GLU A 74 6.00 -11.48 -0.92
CA GLU A 74 6.41 -12.88 -1.07
C GLU A 74 5.56 -13.84 -0.21
N GLU A 75 5.21 -13.44 1.01
CA GLU A 75 4.29 -14.19 1.89
C GLU A 75 2.93 -14.37 1.21
N ILE A 76 2.36 -13.28 0.67
CA ILE A 76 1.08 -13.30 -0.04
C ILE A 76 1.14 -14.19 -1.27
N GLU A 77 2.19 -14.08 -2.09
CA GLU A 77 2.36 -14.90 -3.29
C GLU A 77 2.44 -16.40 -2.96
N ARG A 78 3.09 -16.76 -1.84
CA ARG A 78 3.18 -18.15 -1.37
C ARG A 78 1.85 -18.69 -0.85
N LEU A 79 1.09 -17.89 -0.12
CA LEU A 79 -0.10 -18.34 0.59
C LEU A 79 -1.38 -18.26 -0.25
N ILE A 80 -1.45 -17.32 -1.20
CA ILE A 80 -2.65 -17.05 -1.99
C ILE A 80 -2.43 -17.51 -3.43
N PRO A 81 -2.97 -18.67 -3.83
CA PRO A 81 -2.83 -19.12 -5.21
C PRO A 81 -3.45 -18.10 -6.18
N PRO A 82 -2.80 -17.85 -7.34
CA PRO A 82 -3.30 -16.91 -8.33
C PRO A 82 -4.77 -17.16 -8.67
N LEU A 83 -5.53 -16.09 -8.96
CA LEU A 83 -6.95 -16.23 -9.30
C LEU A 83 -7.17 -17.14 -10.52
N SER A 84 -6.22 -17.16 -11.45
CA SER A 84 -6.20 -18.06 -12.60
C SER A 84 -6.17 -19.54 -12.22
N GLN A 85 -5.60 -19.88 -11.07
CA GLN A 85 -5.51 -21.25 -10.55
C GLN A 85 -6.66 -21.56 -9.60
N SER A 86 -6.98 -20.65 -8.67
CA SER A 86 -8.01 -20.89 -7.65
C SER A 86 -9.44 -20.78 -8.20
N ARG A 87 -9.70 -19.89 -9.17
CA ARG A 87 -11.00 -19.70 -9.82
C ARG A 87 -10.87 -19.38 -11.31
N PRO A 88 -10.51 -20.38 -12.14
CA PRO A 88 -10.19 -20.18 -13.56
C PRO A 88 -11.32 -19.53 -14.37
N GLU A 89 -12.57 -19.91 -14.12
CA GLU A 89 -13.74 -19.36 -14.83
C GLU A 89 -13.97 -17.87 -14.54
N LEU A 90 -13.80 -17.47 -13.27
CA LEU A 90 -13.91 -16.06 -12.88
C LEU A 90 -12.78 -15.25 -13.50
N TYR A 91 -11.55 -15.78 -13.48
CA TYR A 91 -10.40 -15.16 -14.11
C TYR A 91 -10.62 -14.93 -15.62
N ALA A 92 -11.09 -15.94 -16.35
CA ALA A 92 -11.39 -15.84 -17.78
C ALA A 92 -12.51 -14.83 -18.09
N ARG A 93 -13.51 -14.67 -17.21
CA ARG A 93 -14.55 -13.65 -17.33
C ARG A 93 -13.99 -12.23 -17.14
N LEU A 94 -13.12 -12.04 -16.14
CA LEU A 94 -12.44 -10.76 -15.88
C LEU A 94 -11.55 -10.33 -17.04
N GLN A 95 -10.77 -11.27 -17.61
CA GLN A 95 -9.88 -10.98 -18.74
C GLN A 95 -10.67 -10.52 -19.97
N ARG A 96 -11.72 -11.24 -20.34
CA ARG A 96 -12.62 -10.83 -21.45
C ARG A 96 -13.22 -9.45 -21.23
N ALA A 97 -13.66 -9.14 -20.01
CA ALA A 97 -14.21 -7.81 -19.70
C ALA A 97 -13.16 -6.69 -19.86
N ARG A 98 -11.91 -6.93 -19.45
CA ARG A 98 -10.81 -5.96 -19.61
C ARG A 98 -10.47 -5.72 -21.08
N GLU A 99 -10.40 -6.79 -21.89
CA GLU A 99 -10.13 -6.69 -23.33
C GLU A 99 -11.22 -5.89 -24.04
N GLU A 100 -12.50 -6.13 -23.73
CA GLU A 100 -13.62 -5.40 -24.32
C GLU A 100 -13.63 -3.92 -23.93
N LEU A 101 -13.20 -3.58 -22.70
CA LEU A 101 -13.03 -2.18 -22.28
C LEU A 101 -11.86 -1.51 -23.01
N ALA A 102 -10.74 -2.21 -23.19
CA ALA A 102 -9.57 -1.69 -23.89
C ALA A 102 -9.84 -1.45 -25.38
N LYS A 103 -10.66 -2.30 -26.03
CA LYS A 103 -11.09 -2.11 -27.43
C LYS A 103 -12.07 -0.95 -27.63
N ARG A 104 -12.71 -0.47 -26.56
CA ARG A 104 -13.67 0.64 -26.58
C ARG A 104 -13.03 2.01 -26.31
N SER A 105 -11.77 2.02 -25.88
CA SER A 105 -10.93 3.22 -25.70
C SER A 105 -10.16 3.56 -26.97
#